data_AF-A0A3N5DD95-F1
#
_entry.id   AF-A0A3N5DD95-F1
#
_cell.length_a   1.000
_cell.length_b   1.000
_cell.length_c   1.000
_cell.angle_alpha   90.00
_cell.angle_beta   90.00
_cell.angle_gamma   90.00
#
_symmetry.space_group_name_H-M   'P 1'
#
loop_
_entity.id
_entity.type
_entity.pdbx_description
1 polymer ?
#
loop_
_entity_poly.entity_id
_entity_poly.type
_entity_poly.pdbx_seq_one_letter_code
_entity_poly.pdbx_strand_id
1 'polypeptide(L)'
;MEKKIYTERVIWTGTFLGGPLVTGYLMAENFKVLNEPEKVKRTWIFSIIATIIIFGGLFIIPNIEKVPNYLIPLLYTSLAYFLAQYYQGEKIKAFISNGGLTYKWSRALVIGLIGAIIIILPIIVFTFLTTTVSSLAVTSKTYGTMKHEIAYDKTNISEIEIDNVASGFIQTGFFDLAETKYTFVKKKNNIYEVSISCNNTVSETPEALEPFIQLKKDMQKLFPSKKIVFNLVVDNLDNIVKKIE
;
A
#
# COMPACT_ATOMS: atom_id res chain seq x y z
N MET A 1 18.05 -18.09 36.45
CA MET A 1 16.63 -17.82 36.12
C MET A 1 15.94 -19.15 35.90
N GLU A 2 14.80 -19.39 36.53
CA GLU A 2 13.98 -20.58 36.28
C GLU A 2 13.53 -20.62 34.82
N LYS A 3 13.64 -21.79 34.17
CA LYS A 3 13.18 -21.98 32.78
C LYS A 3 11.65 -21.91 32.75
N LYS A 4 11.09 -21.13 31.81
CA LYS A 4 9.64 -20.96 31.63
C LYS A 4 9.26 -21.20 30.18
N ILE A 5 8.07 -21.77 29.97
CA ILE A 5 7.55 -22.10 28.64
C ILE A 5 6.32 -21.25 28.28
N TYR A 6 6.14 -20.97 27.00
CA TYR A 6 4.92 -20.39 26.46
C TYR A 6 3.95 -21.52 26.09
N THR A 7 2.73 -21.49 26.64
CA THR A 7 1.70 -22.46 26.24
C THR A 7 1.13 -22.12 24.86
N GLU A 8 0.44 -23.06 24.24
CA GLU A 8 -0.15 -22.91 22.91
C GLU A 8 -1.13 -21.74 22.87
N ARG A 9 -1.90 -21.52 23.95
CA ARG A 9 -2.79 -20.35 24.08
C ARG A 9 -2.00 -19.03 24.11
N VAL A 10 -0.87 -19.00 24.81
CA VAL A 10 -0.01 -17.81 24.88
C VAL A 10 0.67 -17.55 23.52
N ILE A 11 1.03 -18.61 22.79
CA ILE A 11 1.53 -18.51 21.41
C ILE A 11 0.46 -17.96 20.48
N TRP A 12 -0.78 -18.48 20.55
CA TRP A 12 -1.91 -18.00 19.77
C TRP A 12 -2.13 -16.50 20.00
N THR A 13 -2.10 -16.06 21.25
CA THR A 13 -2.26 -14.66 21.65
C THR A 13 -1.22 -13.75 21.03
N GLY A 14 0.06 -14.08 21.23
CA GLY A 14 1.15 -13.24 20.74
C GLY A 14 1.17 -13.21 19.21
N THR A 15 0.86 -14.35 18.59
CA THR A 15 0.76 -14.46 17.14
C THR A 15 -0.36 -13.59 16.59
N PHE A 16 -1.56 -13.63 17.17
CA PHE A 16 -2.69 -12.83 16.68
C PHE A 16 -2.39 -11.33 16.63
N LEU A 17 -1.58 -10.84 17.58
CA LEU A 17 -1.21 -9.43 17.67
C LEU A 17 0.02 -9.07 16.81
N GLY A 18 1.06 -9.91 16.81
CA GLY A 18 2.36 -9.56 16.21
C GLY A 18 2.74 -10.38 14.97
N GLY A 19 1.88 -11.29 14.53
CA GLY A 19 2.05 -12.08 13.31
C GLY A 19 2.98 -13.30 13.44
N PRO A 20 3.30 -13.94 12.30
CA PRO A 20 4.09 -15.17 12.24
C PRO A 20 5.51 -15.04 12.82
N LEU A 21 6.10 -13.85 12.78
CA LEU A 21 7.41 -13.60 13.39
C LEU A 21 7.37 -13.80 14.91
N VAL A 22 6.28 -13.40 15.56
CA VAL A 22 6.07 -13.64 16.99
C VAL A 22 5.85 -15.12 17.28
N THR A 23 5.15 -15.85 16.42
CA THR A 23 5.10 -17.33 16.51
C THR A 23 6.50 -17.91 16.52
N GLY A 24 7.35 -17.47 15.59
CA GLY A 24 8.74 -17.90 15.48
C GLY A 24 9.53 -17.68 16.76
N TYR A 25 9.45 -16.48 17.32
CA TYR A 25 10.09 -16.14 18.60
C TYR A 25 9.61 -17.05 19.74
N LEU A 26 8.30 -17.15 19.96
CA LEU A 26 7.74 -17.87 21.10
C LEU A 26 8.02 -19.38 21.02
N MET A 27 7.87 -19.97 19.83
CA MET A 27 8.20 -21.38 19.62
C MET A 27 9.71 -21.64 19.72
N ALA A 28 10.56 -20.73 19.24
CA ALA A 28 12.00 -20.85 19.37
C ALA A 28 12.46 -20.82 20.85
N GLU A 29 11.87 -19.94 21.67
CA GLU A 29 12.15 -19.91 23.11
C GLU A 29 11.71 -21.20 23.80
N ASN A 30 10.57 -21.77 23.40
CA ASN A 30 10.14 -23.08 23.89
C ASN A 30 11.13 -24.19 23.53
N PHE A 31 11.61 -24.25 22.29
CA PHE A 31 12.58 -25.27 21.88
C PHE A 31 13.89 -25.19 22.69
N LYS A 32 14.34 -24.00 23.08
CA LYS A 32 15.49 -23.84 24.00
C LYS A 32 15.23 -24.47 25.37
N VAL A 33 14.02 -24.30 25.90
CA VAL A 33 13.63 -24.84 27.21
C VAL A 33 13.43 -26.36 27.15
N LEU A 34 12.89 -26.85 26.04
CA LEU A 34 12.64 -28.27 25.76
C LEU A 34 13.89 -29.06 25.33
N ASN A 35 15.07 -28.44 25.39
CA ASN A 35 16.36 -29.01 24.99
C ASN A 35 16.41 -29.48 23.51
N GLU A 36 15.82 -28.70 22.61
CA GLU A 36 15.85 -28.92 21.14
C GLU A 36 16.46 -27.71 20.39
N PRO A 37 17.71 -27.32 20.71
CA PRO A 37 18.34 -26.12 20.14
C PRO A 37 18.48 -26.17 18.61
N GLU A 38 18.56 -27.36 18.02
CA GLU A 38 18.65 -27.57 16.56
C GLU A 38 17.39 -27.08 15.82
N LYS A 39 16.24 -27.03 16.49
CA LYS A 39 14.97 -26.54 15.93
C LYS A 39 14.83 -25.02 16.00
N VAL A 40 15.60 -24.35 16.85
CA VAL A 40 15.54 -22.88 17.06
C VAL A 40 15.82 -22.13 15.76
N LYS A 41 16.95 -22.43 15.09
CA LYS A 41 17.34 -21.75 13.85
C LYS A 41 16.33 -21.99 12.72
N ARG A 42 15.84 -23.24 12.60
CA ARG A 42 14.83 -23.60 11.59
C ARG A 42 13.53 -22.85 11.82
N THR A 43 13.08 -22.76 13.07
CA THR A 43 11.86 -22.03 13.44
C THR A 43 11.94 -20.56 13.05
N TRP A 44 13.05 -19.89 13.33
CA TRP A 44 13.27 -18.51 12.91
C TRP A 44 13.24 -18.35 11.39
N ILE A 45 13.96 -19.21 10.65
CA ILE A 45 13.99 -19.15 9.18
C ILE A 45 12.58 -19.29 8.60
N PHE A 46 11.82 -20.30 9.02
CA PHE A 46 10.46 -20.50 8.54
C PHE A 46 9.53 -19.34 8.91
N SER A 47 9.65 -18.79 10.13
CA SER A 47 8.82 -17.65 10.57
C SER A 47 9.11 -16.37 9.78
N ILE A 48 10.37 -16.10 9.45
CA ILE A 48 10.77 -14.94 8.64
C ILE A 48 10.24 -15.11 7.21
N ILE A 49 10.44 -16.28 6.61
CA ILE A 49 9.91 -16.59 5.27
C ILE A 49 8.38 -16.45 5.24
N ALA A 50 7.68 -17.04 6.22
CA ALA A 50 6.23 -16.92 6.32
C ALA A 50 5.77 -15.48 6.49
N THR A 51 6.48 -14.69 7.29
CA THR A 51 6.19 -13.25 7.47
C THR A 51 6.33 -12.49 6.15
N ILE A 52 7.43 -12.70 5.42
CA ILE A 52 7.66 -12.05 4.12
C ILE A 52 6.58 -12.46 3.12
N ILE A 53 6.23 -13.75 3.04
CA ILE A 53 5.22 -14.25 2.10
C ILE A 53 3.83 -13.69 2.45
N ILE A 54 3.44 -13.75 3.73
CA ILE A 54 2.11 -13.30 4.15
C ILE A 54 1.97 -11.80 3.94
N PHE A 55 2.87 -10.98 4.48
CA PHE A 55 2.75 -9.52 4.40
C PHE A 55 3.16 -8.96 3.03
N GLY A 56 4.19 -9.51 2.40
CA GLY A 56 4.58 -9.14 1.03
C GLY A 56 3.53 -9.56 0.01
N GLY A 57 2.89 -10.71 0.21
CA GLY A 57 1.79 -11.18 -0.63
C GLY A 57 0.56 -10.28 -0.61
N LEU A 58 0.30 -9.55 0.49
CA LEU A 58 -0.82 -8.61 0.58
C LEU A 58 -0.77 -7.54 -0.51
N PHE A 59 0.42 -7.09 -0.90
CA PHE A 59 0.60 -6.07 -1.95
C PHE A 59 0.31 -6.58 -3.36
N ILE A 60 0.19 -7.90 -3.55
CA ILE A 60 -0.03 -8.54 -4.84
C ILE A 60 -1.51 -8.85 -5.06
N ILE A 61 -2.31 -8.96 -4.00
CA ILE A 61 -3.72 -9.38 -4.08
C ILE A 61 -4.59 -8.19 -4.53
N PRO A 62 -5.21 -8.26 -5.72
CA PRO A 62 -6.14 -7.22 -6.16
C PRO A 62 -7.43 -7.28 -5.34
N ASN A 63 -8.02 -6.13 -5.06
CA ASN A 63 -9.24 -5.98 -4.24
C ASN A 63 -9.12 -6.55 -2.81
N ILE A 64 -7.92 -6.51 -2.21
CA ILE A 64 -7.69 -7.00 -0.84
C ILE A 64 -8.57 -6.28 0.19
N GLU A 65 -8.97 -5.03 -0.08
CA GLU A 65 -9.87 -4.24 0.75
C GLU A 65 -11.28 -4.85 0.91
N LYS A 66 -11.67 -5.79 0.03
CA LYS A 66 -12.93 -6.55 0.16
C LYS A 66 -12.80 -7.74 1.10
N VAL A 67 -11.58 -8.16 1.41
CA VAL A 67 -11.34 -9.28 2.34
C VAL A 67 -11.45 -8.76 3.77
N PRO A 68 -12.23 -9.41 4.65
CA PRO A 68 -12.33 -8.97 6.04
C PRO A 68 -10.96 -8.97 6.75
N ASN A 69 -10.60 -7.84 7.35
CA ASN A 69 -9.27 -7.59 7.92
C ASN A 69 -8.85 -8.59 9.02
N TYR A 70 -9.82 -9.26 9.67
CA TYR A 70 -9.56 -10.27 10.70
C TYR A 70 -9.26 -11.67 10.13
N LEU A 71 -9.59 -11.93 8.86
CA LEU A 71 -9.52 -13.27 8.29
C LEU A 71 -8.08 -13.77 8.17
N ILE A 72 -7.19 -12.93 7.64
CA ILE A 72 -5.77 -13.27 7.48
C ILE A 72 -5.10 -13.48 8.85
N PRO A 73 -5.28 -12.57 9.83
CA PRO A 73 -4.88 -12.82 11.22
C PRO A 73 -5.38 -14.12 11.81
N LEU A 74 -6.66 -14.42 11.64
CA LEU A 74 -7.25 -15.63 12.18
C LEU A 74 -6.64 -16.89 11.56
N LEU A 75 -6.38 -16.88 10.25
CA LEU A 75 -5.80 -18.02 9.51
C LEU A 75 -4.36 -18.30 9.96
N TYR A 76 -3.46 -17.31 9.93
CA TYR A 76 -2.08 -17.56 10.33
C TYR A 76 -1.97 -17.90 11.82
N THR A 77 -2.86 -17.35 12.66
CA THR A 77 -2.85 -17.62 14.10
C THR A 77 -3.35 -19.04 14.39
N SER A 78 -4.39 -19.49 13.69
CA SER A 78 -4.89 -20.86 13.80
C SER A 78 -3.82 -21.86 13.37
N LEU A 79 -3.11 -21.57 12.27
CA LEU A 79 -1.98 -22.37 11.83
C LEU A 79 -0.85 -22.39 12.87
N ALA A 80 -0.49 -21.24 13.44
CA ALA A 80 0.52 -21.15 14.49
C ALA A 80 0.17 -21.98 15.72
N TYR A 81 -1.09 -21.93 16.17
CA TYR A 81 -1.57 -22.76 17.27
C TYR A 81 -1.49 -24.25 16.94
N PHE A 82 -1.92 -24.64 15.75
CA PHE A 82 -1.80 -26.03 15.29
C PHE A 82 -0.34 -26.50 15.26
N LEU A 83 0.58 -25.70 14.72
CA LEU A 83 2.01 -26.03 14.68
C LEU A 83 2.62 -26.11 16.08
N ALA A 84 2.25 -25.20 17.00
CA ALA A 84 2.69 -25.27 18.39
C ALA A 84 2.21 -26.55 19.06
N GLN A 85 0.94 -26.90 18.89
CA GLN A 85 0.35 -28.13 19.43
C GLN A 85 1.06 -29.37 18.86
N TYR A 86 1.25 -29.40 17.53
CA TYR A 86 1.85 -30.53 16.82
C TYR A 86 3.31 -30.78 17.20
N TYR A 87 4.13 -29.71 17.25
CA TYR A 87 5.57 -29.86 17.49
C TYR A 87 5.98 -29.82 18.97
N GLN A 88 5.21 -29.16 19.83
CA GLN A 88 5.61 -28.88 21.22
C GLN A 88 4.59 -29.35 22.26
N GLY A 89 3.35 -29.65 21.89
CA GLY A 89 2.25 -29.82 22.85
C GLY A 89 2.47 -30.92 23.89
N GLU A 90 2.86 -32.13 23.48
CA GLU A 90 3.13 -33.23 24.43
C GLU A 90 4.29 -32.91 25.38
N LYS A 91 5.32 -32.21 24.88
CA LYS A 91 6.48 -31.81 25.69
C LYS A 91 6.15 -30.66 26.64
N ILE A 92 5.32 -29.72 26.21
CA ILE A 92 4.79 -28.64 27.07
C ILE A 92 3.99 -29.24 28.22
N LYS A 93 3.08 -30.19 27.94
CA LYS A 93 2.31 -30.89 28.98
C LYS A 93 3.22 -31.60 29.98
N ALA A 94 4.18 -32.39 29.49
CA ALA A 94 5.13 -33.10 30.34
C ALA A 94 5.97 -32.14 31.21
N PHE A 95 6.43 -31.02 30.63
CA PHE A 95 7.17 -29.99 31.35
C PHE A 95 6.35 -29.38 32.49
N ILE A 96 5.07 -29.07 32.24
CA ILE A 96 4.16 -28.50 33.25
C ILE A 96 3.85 -29.53 34.35
N SER A 97 3.55 -30.79 33.98
CA SER A 97 3.28 -31.86 34.95
C SER A 97 4.45 -32.15 35.87
N ASN A 98 5.69 -31.92 35.40
CA ASN A 98 6.91 -32.03 36.20
C ASN A 98 7.21 -30.78 37.05
N GLY A 99 6.24 -29.87 37.22
CA GLY A 99 6.38 -28.64 38.01
C GLY A 99 7.00 -27.46 37.25
N GLY A 100 7.13 -27.57 35.92
CA GLY A 100 7.64 -26.49 35.07
C GLY A 100 6.72 -25.27 35.03
N LEU A 101 7.32 -24.08 35.00
CA LEU A 101 6.60 -22.81 35.06
C LEU A 101 6.21 -22.30 33.67
N THR A 102 5.08 -21.61 33.57
CA THR A 102 4.58 -21.02 32.31
C THR A 102 4.64 -19.50 32.34
N TYR A 103 4.82 -18.88 31.17
CA TYR A 103 4.61 -17.45 31.01
C TYR A 103 3.12 -17.09 31.04
N LYS A 104 2.81 -15.90 31.57
CA LYS A 104 1.45 -15.33 31.57
C LYS A 104 1.10 -14.73 30.20
N TRP A 105 -0.19 -14.70 29.88
CA TRP A 105 -0.76 -14.06 28.67
C TRP A 105 -0.26 -12.62 28.47
N SER A 106 -0.14 -11.82 29.53
CA SER A 106 0.28 -10.42 29.44
C SER A 106 1.65 -10.23 28.80
N ARG A 107 2.56 -11.21 28.96
CA ARG A 107 3.85 -11.19 28.28
C ARG A 107 3.72 -11.36 26.78
N ALA A 108 2.80 -12.22 26.33
CA ALA A 108 2.52 -12.38 24.90
C ALA A 108 1.88 -11.13 24.29
N LEU A 109 1.09 -10.36 25.04
CA LEU A 109 0.61 -9.05 24.58
C LEU A 109 1.79 -8.11 24.27
N VAL A 110 2.73 -7.97 25.21
CA VAL A 110 3.90 -7.09 25.03
C VAL A 110 4.76 -7.54 23.85
N ILE A 111 5.04 -8.85 23.74
CA ILE A 111 5.81 -9.40 22.63
C ILE A 111 5.06 -9.22 21.30
N GLY A 112 3.74 -9.42 21.30
CA GLY A 112 2.86 -9.18 20.16
C GLY A 112 2.95 -7.74 19.67
N LEU A 113 2.86 -6.76 20.58
CA LEU A 113 3.00 -5.33 20.25
C LEU A 113 4.38 -5.00 19.67
N ILE A 114 5.46 -5.54 20.26
CA ILE A 114 6.81 -5.37 19.72
C ILE A 114 6.91 -5.96 18.31
N GLY A 115 6.37 -7.16 18.11
CA GLY A 115 6.29 -7.79 16.79
C GLY A 115 5.53 -6.95 15.78
N ALA A 116 4.36 -6.42 16.17
CA ALA A 116 3.57 -5.53 15.32
C ALA A 116 4.36 -4.28 14.90
N ILE A 117 5.09 -3.64 15.83
CA ILE A 117 5.94 -2.49 15.52
C ILE A 117 7.03 -2.86 14.53
N ILE A 118 7.69 -4.01 14.71
CA ILE A 118 8.75 -4.49 13.80
C ILE A 118 8.21 -4.69 12.38
N ILE A 119 6.96 -5.12 12.22
CA ILE A 119 6.34 -5.31 10.90
C ILE A 119 5.81 -4.00 10.31
N ILE A 120 5.13 -3.18 11.11
CA ILE A 120 4.44 -1.97 10.66
C ILE A 120 5.44 -0.86 10.34
N LEU A 121 6.48 -0.67 11.15
CA LEU A 121 7.40 0.46 11.00
C LEU A 121 8.12 0.48 9.64
N PRO A 122 8.70 -0.63 9.13
CA PRO A 122 9.30 -0.65 7.80
C PRO A 122 8.29 -0.35 6.68
N ILE A 123 7.04 -0.80 6.82
CA ILE A 123 5.98 -0.53 5.84
C ILE A 123 5.68 0.97 5.81
N ILE A 124 5.47 1.59 6.97
CA ILE A 124 5.22 3.04 7.07
C ILE A 124 6.40 3.81 6.47
N VAL A 125 7.63 3.49 6.87
CA VAL A 125 8.84 4.16 6.33
C VAL A 125 8.92 4.01 4.82
N PHE A 126 8.71 2.81 4.29
CA PHE A 126 8.73 2.57 2.85
C PHE A 126 7.66 3.40 2.12
N THR A 127 6.41 3.39 2.61
CA THR A 127 5.31 4.16 2.00
C THR A 127 5.56 5.67 2.04
N PHE A 128 6.10 6.20 3.15
CA PHE A 128 6.40 7.61 3.27
C PHE A 128 7.54 8.05 2.34
N LEU A 129 8.57 7.21 2.19
CA LEU A 129 9.68 7.48 1.28
C LEU A 129 9.21 7.46 -0.18
N THR A 130 8.39 6.49 -0.59
CA THR A 130 7.90 6.43 -1.97
C THR A 130 7.00 7.60 -2.32
N THR A 131 6.09 8.02 -1.43
CA THR A 131 5.24 9.20 -1.66
C THR A 131 6.07 10.49 -1.77
N THR A 132 7.07 10.66 -0.90
CA THR A 132 7.93 11.85 -0.91
C THR A 132 8.76 11.95 -2.19
N VAL A 133 9.32 10.82 -2.65
CA VAL A 133 10.07 10.78 -3.92
C VAL A 133 9.16 11.13 -5.10
N SER A 134 7.92 10.63 -5.13
CA SER A 134 6.95 10.99 -6.16
C SER A 134 6.58 12.47 -6.12
N SER A 135 6.39 13.08 -4.95
CA SER A 135 6.05 14.51 -4.86
C SER A 135 7.20 15.43 -5.28
N LEU A 136 8.47 15.04 -5.03
CA LEU A 136 9.64 15.82 -5.45
C LEU A 136 9.84 15.85 -6.98
N ALA A 137 9.22 14.90 -7.69
CA ALA A 137 9.24 14.87 -9.15
C ALA A 137 8.17 15.77 -9.78
N VAL A 138 7.15 16.17 -9.03
CA VAL A 138 6.12 17.08 -9.53
C VAL A 138 6.65 18.50 -9.54
N THR A 139 6.57 19.16 -10.69
CA THR A 139 6.88 20.58 -10.88
C THR A 139 5.75 21.22 -11.67
N SER A 140 5.71 22.55 -11.75
CA SER A 140 4.72 23.26 -12.58
C SER A 140 5.34 24.31 -13.49
N LYS A 141 4.66 24.58 -14.60
CA LYS A 141 4.94 25.69 -15.53
C LYS A 141 3.66 26.49 -15.74
N THR A 142 3.83 27.80 -15.93
CA THR A 142 2.71 28.72 -16.18
C THR A 142 2.74 29.26 -17.61
N TYR A 143 1.56 29.46 -18.20
CA TYR A 143 1.38 29.82 -19.60
C TYR A 143 0.37 30.95 -19.79
N GLY A 144 0.63 31.81 -20.77
CA GLY A 144 -0.25 32.93 -21.12
C GLY A 144 -0.32 34.04 -20.05
N THR A 145 -1.16 35.04 -20.31
CA THR A 145 -1.36 36.19 -19.41
C THR A 145 -2.13 35.82 -18.15
N MET A 146 -3.07 34.87 -18.25
CA MET A 146 -3.84 34.32 -17.13
C MET A 146 -3.03 33.34 -16.27
N LYS A 147 -1.77 33.07 -16.61
CA LYS A 147 -0.87 32.16 -15.90
C LYS A 147 -1.49 30.77 -15.67
N HIS A 148 -2.09 30.17 -16.70
CA HIS A 148 -2.59 28.79 -16.62
C HIS A 148 -1.47 27.87 -16.21
N GLU A 149 -1.74 26.93 -15.31
CA GLU A 149 -0.74 26.08 -14.73
C GLU A 149 -0.87 24.64 -15.24
N ILE A 150 0.26 24.09 -15.68
CA ILE A 150 0.42 22.66 -15.89
C ILE A 150 1.40 22.15 -14.85
N ALA A 151 0.90 21.40 -13.87
CA ALA A 151 1.71 20.58 -13.00
C ALA A 151 2.01 19.25 -13.69
N TYR A 152 3.22 18.71 -13.54
CA TYR A 152 3.60 17.46 -14.20
C TYR A 152 4.72 16.73 -13.48
N ASP A 153 4.74 15.42 -13.65
CA ASP A 153 5.79 14.54 -13.13
C ASP A 153 6.99 14.48 -14.08
N LYS A 154 8.06 15.22 -13.73
CA LYS A 154 9.28 15.34 -14.56
C LYS A 154 10.06 14.03 -14.71
N THR A 155 9.70 12.94 -14.02
CA THR A 155 10.37 11.64 -14.21
C THR A 155 10.19 11.09 -15.62
N ASN A 156 9.04 11.34 -16.24
CA ASN A 156 8.66 10.68 -17.49
C ASN A 156 8.32 11.65 -18.63
N ILE A 157 8.02 12.91 -18.34
CA ILE A 157 7.68 13.93 -19.35
C ILE A 157 8.69 15.09 -19.31
N SER A 158 9.17 15.50 -20.48
CA SER A 158 10.09 16.63 -20.62
C SER A 158 9.34 17.96 -20.62
N GLU A 159 10.04 19.06 -20.30
CA GLU A 159 9.42 20.39 -20.35
C GLU A 159 8.93 20.77 -21.75
N ILE A 160 9.65 20.37 -22.80
CA ILE A 160 9.27 20.61 -24.20
C ILE A 160 7.94 19.91 -24.52
N GLU A 161 7.74 18.69 -24.02
CA GLU A 161 6.46 17.99 -24.17
C GLU A 161 5.33 18.74 -23.45
N ILE A 162 5.60 19.29 -22.27
CA ILE A 162 4.60 20.10 -21.54
C ILE A 162 4.31 21.42 -22.27
N ASP A 163 5.31 22.07 -22.85
CA ASP A 163 5.14 23.27 -23.66
C ASP A 163 4.28 22.99 -24.90
N ASN A 164 4.44 21.80 -25.51
CA ASN A 164 3.56 21.36 -26.60
C ASN A 164 2.13 21.14 -26.11
N VAL A 165 1.93 20.48 -24.95
CA VAL A 165 0.60 20.27 -24.36
C VAL A 165 -0.08 21.61 -24.07
N ALA A 166 0.64 22.58 -23.48
CA ALA A 166 0.14 23.93 -23.26
C ALA A 166 -0.25 24.63 -24.57
N SER A 167 0.59 24.49 -25.61
CA SER A 167 0.29 25.03 -26.94
C SER A 167 -1.00 24.43 -27.52
N GLY A 168 -1.23 23.13 -27.29
CA GLY A 168 -2.49 22.47 -27.67
C GLY A 168 -3.70 23.02 -26.91
N PHE A 169 -3.58 23.27 -25.61
CA PHE A 169 -4.66 23.89 -24.83
C PHE A 169 -4.96 25.32 -25.27
N ILE A 170 -3.95 26.08 -25.67
CA ILE A 170 -4.14 27.43 -26.23
C ILE A 170 -4.85 27.34 -27.58
N GLN A 171 -4.42 26.44 -28.48
CA GLN A 171 -5.02 26.28 -29.82
C GLN A 171 -6.49 25.81 -29.76
N THR A 172 -6.84 25.00 -28.77
CA THR A 172 -8.21 24.53 -28.55
C THR A 172 -9.08 25.54 -27.82
N GLY A 173 -8.52 26.67 -27.38
CA GLY A 173 -9.21 27.70 -26.60
C GLY A 173 -9.51 27.30 -25.16
N PHE A 174 -8.93 26.20 -24.65
CA PHE A 174 -9.09 25.80 -23.26
C PHE A 174 -8.29 26.68 -22.31
N PHE A 175 -7.07 27.04 -22.69
CA PHE A 175 -6.29 28.09 -22.03
C PHE A 175 -6.68 29.44 -22.65
N ASP A 176 -7.79 29.98 -22.16
CA ASP A 176 -8.39 31.23 -22.60
C ASP A 176 -8.01 32.44 -21.72
N LEU A 177 -8.55 33.60 -22.06
CA LEU A 177 -8.32 34.83 -21.28
C LEU A 177 -9.40 35.08 -20.21
N ALA A 178 -10.31 34.13 -19.99
CA ALA A 178 -11.45 34.32 -19.09
C ALA A 178 -11.11 33.95 -17.65
N GLU A 179 -10.48 32.79 -17.45
CA GLU A 179 -10.11 32.32 -16.12
C GLU A 179 -8.82 31.48 -16.11
N THR A 180 -8.07 31.57 -15.01
CA THR A 180 -6.89 30.72 -14.82
C THR A 180 -7.31 29.26 -14.71
N LYS A 181 -6.65 28.40 -15.49
CA LYS A 181 -6.91 26.95 -15.53
C LYS A 181 -5.75 26.21 -14.90
N TYR A 182 -6.07 25.12 -14.21
CA TYR A 182 -5.10 24.25 -13.55
C TYR A 182 -5.27 22.84 -14.07
N THR A 183 -4.18 22.26 -14.56
CA THR A 183 -4.16 20.88 -15.06
C THR A 183 -2.96 20.14 -14.51
N PHE A 184 -3.10 18.83 -14.37
CA PHE A 184 -1.98 17.94 -14.04
C PHE A 184 -1.76 16.95 -15.19
N VAL A 185 -0.53 16.86 -15.70
CA VAL A 185 -0.20 15.99 -16.83
C VAL A 185 0.79 14.92 -16.39
N LYS A 186 0.43 13.67 -16.64
CA LYS A 186 1.29 12.51 -16.45
C LYS A 186 1.50 11.80 -17.77
N LYS A 187 2.73 11.38 -18.04
CA LYS A 187 3.04 10.51 -19.19
C LYS A 187 3.28 9.09 -18.73
N LYS A 188 2.57 8.15 -19.33
CA LYS A 188 2.81 6.72 -19.16
C LYS A 188 2.99 6.10 -20.55
N ASN A 189 4.22 5.72 -20.88
CA ASN A 189 4.60 5.24 -22.21
C ASN A 189 4.21 6.25 -23.31
N ASN A 190 3.19 5.92 -24.10
CA ASN A 190 2.70 6.71 -25.21
C ASN A 190 1.36 7.41 -24.93
N ILE A 191 0.98 7.49 -23.65
CA ILE A 191 -0.27 8.07 -23.19
C ILE A 191 0.04 9.34 -22.39
N TYR A 192 -0.62 10.44 -22.72
CA TYR A 192 -0.74 11.60 -21.85
C TYR A 192 -2.07 11.52 -21.09
N GLU A 193 -1.97 11.33 -19.78
CA GLU A 193 -3.08 11.41 -18.85
C GLU A 193 -3.14 12.84 -18.32
N VAL A 194 -4.16 13.58 -18.73
CA VAL A 194 -4.40 14.96 -18.31
C VAL A 194 -5.52 14.93 -17.27
N SER A 195 -5.24 15.42 -16.07
CA SER A 195 -6.23 15.61 -15.03
C SER A 195 -6.70 17.06 -15.04
N ILE A 196 -8.01 17.26 -15.16
CA ILE A 196 -8.65 18.57 -15.24
C ILE A 196 -9.62 18.70 -14.08
N SER A 197 -9.46 19.76 -13.28
CA SER A 197 -10.39 20.05 -12.19
C SER A 197 -11.76 20.44 -12.76
N CYS A 198 -12.81 19.84 -12.20
CA CYS A 198 -14.19 20.12 -12.55
C CYS A 198 -15.07 20.09 -11.28
N ASN A 199 -16.35 20.41 -11.43
CA ASN A 199 -17.35 20.23 -10.38
C ASN A 199 -18.08 18.88 -10.54
N ASN A 200 -18.77 18.46 -9.48
CA ASN A 200 -19.51 17.18 -9.48
C ASN A 200 -20.62 17.10 -10.54
N THR A 201 -21.12 18.22 -11.07
CA THR A 201 -22.19 18.19 -12.08
C THR A 201 -21.81 17.44 -13.36
N VAL A 202 -20.50 17.29 -13.64
CA VAL A 202 -20.00 16.53 -14.80
C VAL A 202 -20.23 15.02 -14.67
N SER A 203 -20.38 14.48 -13.45
CA SER A 203 -20.74 13.08 -13.24
C SER A 203 -22.25 12.85 -13.30
N GLU A 204 -23.04 13.89 -13.07
CA GLU A 204 -24.50 13.83 -12.94
C GLU A 204 -25.23 14.14 -14.26
N THR A 205 -24.65 14.96 -15.13
CA THR A 205 -25.30 15.44 -16.37
C THR A 205 -24.44 15.20 -17.62
N PRO A 206 -24.95 14.49 -18.65
CA PRO A 206 -24.22 14.27 -19.90
C PRO A 206 -23.81 15.57 -20.60
N GLU A 207 -24.63 16.62 -20.53
CA GLU A 207 -24.37 17.90 -21.20
C GLU A 207 -23.13 18.61 -20.64
N ALA A 208 -22.87 18.48 -19.33
CA ALA A 208 -21.69 19.05 -18.69
C ALA A 208 -20.39 18.35 -19.11
N LEU A 209 -20.47 17.15 -19.70
CA LEU A 209 -19.32 16.37 -20.14
C LEU A 209 -18.87 16.72 -21.58
N GLU A 210 -19.80 17.20 -22.41
CA GLU A 210 -19.55 17.47 -23.84
C GLU A 210 -18.36 18.40 -24.12
N PRO A 211 -18.16 19.52 -23.40
CA PRO A 211 -16.99 20.37 -23.61
C PRO A 211 -15.66 19.62 -23.43
N PHE A 212 -15.58 18.72 -22.45
CA PHE A 212 -14.38 17.93 -22.18
C PHE A 212 -14.17 16.82 -23.23
N ILE A 213 -15.26 16.21 -23.73
CA ILE A 213 -15.20 15.25 -24.83
C ILE A 213 -14.66 15.93 -26.08
N GLN A 214 -15.17 17.12 -26.41
CA GLN A 214 -14.75 17.86 -27.58
C GLN A 214 -13.28 18.32 -27.44
N LEU A 215 -12.91 18.87 -26.29
CA LEU A 215 -11.52 19.24 -26.00
C LEU A 215 -10.58 18.04 -26.14
N LYS A 216 -10.94 16.86 -25.62
CA LYS A 216 -10.14 15.65 -25.77
C LYS A 216 -9.98 15.27 -27.24
N LYS A 217 -11.05 15.32 -28.04
CA LYS A 217 -11.00 15.02 -29.48
C LYS A 217 -10.06 15.97 -30.20
N ASP A 218 -10.11 17.25 -29.90
CA ASP A 218 -9.27 18.24 -30.57
C ASP A 218 -7.80 18.14 -30.14
N MET A 219 -7.54 17.92 -28.84
CA MET A 219 -6.20 17.57 -28.37
C MET A 219 -5.68 16.29 -29.03
N GLN A 220 -6.51 15.25 -29.18
CA GLN A 220 -6.10 14.01 -29.84
C GLN A 220 -5.69 14.22 -31.30
N LYS A 221 -6.29 15.18 -32.02
CA LYS A 221 -5.87 15.55 -33.39
C LYS A 221 -4.50 16.23 -33.41
N LEU A 222 -4.18 17.05 -32.41
CA LEU A 222 -2.91 17.75 -32.29
C LEU A 222 -1.75 16.81 -31.89
N PHE A 223 -2.07 15.71 -31.21
CA PHE A 223 -1.09 14.70 -30.78
C PHE A 223 -1.38 13.32 -31.40
N PRO A 224 -1.30 13.14 -32.74
CA PRO A 224 -1.70 11.89 -33.39
C PRO A 224 -0.82 10.69 -33.00
N SER A 225 0.42 10.95 -32.59
CA SER A 225 1.37 9.92 -32.16
C SER A 225 1.23 9.54 -30.69
N LYS A 226 0.37 10.21 -29.90
CA LYS A 226 0.15 9.97 -28.47
C LYS A 226 -1.33 9.71 -28.19
N LYS A 227 -1.68 8.80 -27.28
CA LYS A 227 -3.06 8.70 -26.78
C LYS A 227 -3.29 9.79 -25.74
N ILE A 228 -4.33 10.59 -25.91
CA ILE A 228 -4.76 11.58 -24.92
C ILE A 228 -5.90 10.99 -24.09
N VAL A 229 -5.76 10.99 -22.77
CA VAL A 229 -6.78 10.54 -21.82
C VAL A 229 -7.05 11.67 -20.84
N PHE A 230 -8.32 12.03 -20.66
CA PHE A 230 -8.71 13.03 -19.67
C PHE A 230 -9.31 12.36 -18.44
N ASN A 231 -8.79 12.73 -17.27
CA ASN A 231 -9.33 12.41 -15.97
C ASN A 231 -9.99 13.68 -15.42
N LEU A 232 -11.30 13.69 -15.31
CA LEU A 232 -12.03 14.77 -14.69
C LEU A 232 -12.07 14.52 -13.19
N VAL A 233 -11.51 15.45 -12.42
CA VAL A 233 -11.25 15.29 -10.99
C VAL A 233 -11.98 16.34 -10.18
N VAL A 234 -12.42 15.97 -8.98
CA VAL A 234 -13.10 16.87 -8.02
C VAL A 234 -12.34 16.83 -6.70
N ASP A 235 -12.05 18.00 -6.14
CA ASP A 235 -11.28 18.23 -4.90
C ASP A 235 -9.80 17.81 -4.93
N ASN A 236 -9.45 16.62 -5.44
CA ASN A 236 -8.08 16.12 -5.53
C ASN A 236 -7.86 15.21 -6.73
N LEU A 237 -6.59 14.96 -7.09
CA LEU A 237 -6.20 14.18 -8.28
C LEU A 237 -6.65 12.71 -8.24
N ASP A 238 -6.88 12.14 -7.05
CA ASP A 238 -7.27 10.73 -6.88
C ASP A 238 -8.78 10.51 -7.04
N ASN A 239 -9.58 11.57 -6.86
CA ASN A 239 -11.04 11.53 -7.02
C ASN A 239 -11.45 11.79 -8.47
N ILE A 240 -11.22 10.80 -9.33
CA ILE A 240 -11.60 10.83 -10.75
C ILE A 240 -13.09 10.51 -10.87
N VAL A 241 -13.91 11.52 -11.17
CA VAL A 241 -15.37 11.36 -11.35
C VAL A 241 -15.73 10.87 -12.76
N LYS A 242 -14.88 11.16 -13.76
CA LYS A 242 -15.06 10.66 -15.12
C LYS A 242 -13.73 10.51 -15.85
N LYS A 243 -13.59 9.41 -16.60
CA LYS A 243 -12.48 9.18 -17.52
C LYS A 243 -12.96 9.24 -18.97
N ILE A 244 -12.26 10.01 -19.82
CA ILE A 244 -12.55 10.15 -21.25
C ILE A 244 -11.34 9.62 -22.03
N GLU A 245 -11.57 8.61 -22.87
CA GLU A 245 -10.53 7.90 -23.62
C GLU A 245 -10.59 8.07 -25.14
#